data_AF-A0A2I7KN98-F1
#
_entry.id   AF-A0A2I7KN98-F1
#
_cell.length_a   1.000
_cell.length_b   1.000
_cell.length_c   1.000
_cell.angle_alpha   90.00
_cell.angle_beta   90.00
_cell.angle_gamma   90.00
#
_symmetry.space_group_name_H-M   'P 1'
#
loop_
_entity.id
_entity.type
_entity.pdbx_description
1 polymer ?
#
loop_
_entity_poly.entity_id
_entity_poly.type
_entity_poly.pdbx_seq_one_letter_code
_entity_poly.pdbx_strand_id
1 'polypeptide(L)'
;MKPLSDVQNSAFMAIAPCRAASLALVVLANEDSQHAPDTMKELLEQSVRRIKSAYAMLTEGLDKLLAESEYELPGDLGTQRKKSIDALAPFAEVLSTQSDGQILERVREMPSLTAQALYKVEPIVSQFLIDMTKNMFEAQKSRDSARDEGMRDAIENAETVGRHIQLIAFNASIEAARIGDQGKGFAVIASEIRNLSGRTQTLLDTMSGYLRA
;
A
#
# COMPACT_ATOMS: atom_id res chain seq x y z
N MET A 1 1.21 7.80 -7.13
CA MET A 1 0.80 7.34 -5.78
C MET A 1 0.92 5.83 -5.73
N LYS A 2 1.66 5.27 -4.77
CA LYS A 2 1.73 3.81 -4.59
C LYS A 2 0.43 3.26 -3.99
N PRO A 3 -0.02 2.04 -4.36
CA PRO A 3 -1.15 1.37 -3.72
C PRO A 3 -0.94 1.22 -2.21
N LEU A 4 -2.00 1.41 -1.42
CA LEU A 4 -1.94 1.17 0.03
C LEU A 4 -1.71 -0.31 0.37
N SER A 5 -2.08 -1.22 -0.54
CA SER A 5 -1.74 -2.64 -0.43
C SER A 5 -0.24 -2.89 -0.34
N ASP A 6 0.57 -2.10 -1.05
CA ASP A 6 2.03 -2.28 -1.07
C ASP A 6 2.65 -1.81 0.25
N VAL A 7 2.13 -0.70 0.80
CA VAL A 7 2.50 -0.21 2.13
C VAL A 7 2.12 -1.22 3.19
N GLN A 8 0.87 -1.71 3.17
CA GLN A 8 0.36 -2.72 4.08
C GLN A 8 1.25 -3.97 4.05
N ASN A 9 1.53 -4.51 2.87
CA ASN A 9 2.34 -5.72 2.71
C ASN A 9 3.76 -5.51 3.24
N SER A 10 4.40 -4.39 2.89
CA SER A 10 5.77 -4.09 3.31
C SER A 10 5.86 -3.92 4.83
N ALA A 11 4.92 -3.19 5.43
CA ALA A 11 4.85 -2.99 6.87
C ALA A 11 4.58 -4.31 7.59
N PHE A 12 3.61 -5.09 7.11
CA PHE A 12 3.27 -6.38 7.71
C PHE A 12 4.45 -7.36 7.69
N MET A 13 5.16 -7.48 6.56
CA MET A 13 6.31 -8.38 6.42
C MET A 13 7.47 -8.01 7.34
N ALA A 14 7.69 -6.71 7.58
CA ALA A 14 8.73 -6.26 8.49
C ALA A 14 8.34 -6.41 9.97
N ILE A 15 7.08 -6.13 10.32
CA ILE A 15 6.64 -6.00 11.70
C ILE A 15 6.13 -7.34 12.28
N ALA A 16 5.29 -8.08 11.55
CA ALA A 16 4.62 -9.27 12.06
C ALA A 16 5.56 -10.34 12.68
N PRO A 17 6.77 -10.59 12.13
CA PRO A 17 7.69 -11.58 12.68
C PRO A 17 8.28 -11.24 14.05
N CYS A 18 8.21 -9.97 14.50
CA CYS A 18 8.85 -9.56 15.76
C CYS A 18 8.20 -10.21 16.99
N ARG A 19 6.92 -10.55 16.92
CA ARG A 19 6.18 -11.22 18.01
C ARG A 19 6.79 -12.59 18.28
N ALA A 20 6.91 -13.42 17.24
CA ALA A 20 7.56 -14.72 17.33
C ALA A 20 9.04 -14.60 17.74
N ALA A 21 9.75 -13.59 17.21
CA ALA A 21 11.13 -13.33 17.58
C ALA A 21 11.29 -12.97 19.08
N SER A 22 10.40 -12.15 19.63
CA SER A 22 10.44 -11.79 21.06
C SER A 22 10.20 -13.00 21.96
N LEU A 23 9.30 -13.92 21.56
CA LEU A 23 9.08 -15.18 22.29
C LEU A 23 10.27 -16.14 22.14
N ALA A 24 10.90 -16.20 20.96
CA ALA A 24 12.12 -16.98 20.76
C ALA A 24 13.25 -16.47 21.67
N LEU A 25 13.39 -15.16 21.85
CA LEU A 25 14.35 -14.59 22.81
C LEU A 25 14.05 -15.00 24.26
N VAL A 26 12.78 -15.13 24.66
CA VAL A 26 12.41 -15.65 25.98
C VAL A 26 12.87 -17.09 26.15
N VAL A 27 12.66 -17.94 25.15
CA VAL A 27 13.09 -19.35 25.19
C VAL A 27 14.61 -19.43 25.30
N LEU A 28 15.32 -18.73 24.42
CA LEU A 28 16.78 -18.69 24.41
C LEU A 28 17.38 -18.18 25.72
N ALA A 29 16.75 -17.20 26.35
CA ALA A 29 17.20 -16.65 27.63
C ALA A 29 17.10 -17.67 28.78
N ASN A 30 16.12 -18.58 28.72
CA ASN A 30 15.86 -19.56 29.79
C ASN A 30 16.59 -20.91 29.60
N GLU A 31 17.19 -21.17 28.43
CA GLU A 31 17.94 -22.41 28.18
C GLU A 31 19.39 -22.32 28.69
N ASP A 32 19.91 -23.42 29.25
CA ASP A 32 21.26 -23.50 29.83
C ASP A 32 22.37 -23.41 28.77
N SER A 33 23.29 -22.46 28.97
CA SER A 33 24.31 -22.03 28.00
C SER A 33 25.47 -23.01 27.76
N GLN A 34 25.46 -24.19 28.38
CA GLN A 34 26.66 -25.04 28.41
C GLN A 34 27.04 -25.64 27.05
N HIS A 35 26.09 -25.78 26.11
CA HIS A 35 26.35 -26.17 24.71
C HIS A 35 25.27 -25.58 23.79
N ALA A 36 25.34 -24.29 23.46
CA ALA A 36 24.43 -23.72 22.46
C ALA A 36 24.74 -24.34 21.09
N PRO A 37 23.85 -25.17 20.49
CA PRO A 37 24.06 -25.71 19.15
C PRO A 37 24.06 -24.58 18.11
N ASP A 38 24.66 -24.78 16.94
CA ASP A 38 24.71 -23.77 15.86
C ASP A 38 23.31 -23.22 15.50
N THR A 39 22.29 -24.08 15.56
CA THR A 39 20.87 -23.72 15.38
C THR A 39 20.37 -22.67 16.38
N MET A 40 20.89 -22.68 17.62
CA MET A 40 20.54 -21.72 18.66
C MET A 40 21.05 -20.31 18.33
N LYS A 41 22.28 -20.26 17.81
CA LYS A 41 22.93 -19.02 17.38
C LYS A 41 22.21 -18.43 16.16
N GLU A 42 21.87 -19.27 15.19
CA GLU A 42 21.07 -18.85 14.03
C GLU A 42 19.70 -18.30 14.45
N LEU A 43 19.02 -18.96 15.38
CA LEU A 43 17.72 -18.51 15.90
C LEU A 43 17.83 -17.16 16.62
N LEU A 44 18.89 -16.97 17.43
CA LEU A 44 19.18 -15.70 18.09
C LEU A 44 19.36 -14.60 17.04
N GLU A 45 20.27 -14.79 16.08
CA GLU A 45 20.54 -13.81 15.03
C GLU A 45 19.29 -13.47 14.20
N GLN A 46 18.48 -14.48 13.84
CA GLN A 46 17.21 -14.25 13.15
C GLN A 46 16.23 -13.44 14.00
N SER A 47 16.13 -13.74 15.29
CA SER A 47 15.24 -13.03 16.21
C SER A 47 15.66 -11.57 16.39
N VAL A 48 16.96 -11.33 16.54
CA VAL A 48 17.54 -9.98 16.59
C VAL A 48 17.24 -9.19 15.32
N ARG A 49 17.48 -9.79 14.14
CA ARG A 49 17.18 -9.14 12.85
C ARG A 49 15.70 -8.78 12.72
N ARG A 50 14.79 -9.69 13.08
CA ARG A 50 13.34 -9.47 13.00
C ARG A 50 12.87 -8.34 13.90
N ILE A 51 13.36 -8.27 15.14
CA ILE A 51 13.00 -7.19 16.07
C ILE A 51 13.56 -5.85 15.59
N LYS A 52 14.82 -5.80 15.15
CA LYS A 52 15.42 -4.58 14.59
C LYS A 52 14.67 -4.08 13.36
N SER A 53 14.31 -4.99 12.45
CA SER A 53 13.54 -4.68 11.24
C SER A 53 12.16 -4.10 11.60
N ALA A 54 11.44 -4.73 12.52
CA ALA A 54 10.14 -4.25 12.97
C ALA A 54 10.23 -2.86 13.63
N TYR A 55 11.21 -2.65 14.50
CA TYR A 55 11.43 -1.37 15.16
C TYR A 55 11.75 -0.27 14.13
N ALA A 56 12.68 -0.51 13.21
CA ALA A 56 13.03 0.44 12.17
C ALA A 56 11.85 0.75 11.23
N MET A 57 11.03 -0.26 10.90
CA MET A 57 9.81 -0.05 10.12
C MET A 57 8.81 0.82 10.89
N LEU A 58 8.61 0.55 12.19
CA LEU A 58 7.69 1.33 13.02
C LEU A 58 8.17 2.76 13.28
N THR A 59 9.48 3.03 13.34
CA THR A 59 9.99 4.38 13.64
C THR A 59 10.14 5.25 12.41
N GLU A 60 10.64 4.71 11.30
CA GLU A 60 10.94 5.50 10.09
C GLU A 60 10.40 4.90 8.81
N GLY A 61 10.44 3.56 8.67
CA GLY A 61 10.09 2.90 7.41
C GLY A 61 8.64 3.16 7.01
N LEU A 62 7.73 3.12 7.97
CA LEU A 62 6.31 3.34 7.72
C LEU A 62 6.02 4.78 7.30
N ASP A 63 6.69 5.79 7.88
CA ASP A 63 6.49 7.19 7.45
C ASP A 63 6.89 7.41 5.99
N LYS A 64 8.00 6.79 5.56
CA LYS A 64 8.44 6.85 4.16
C LYS A 64 7.40 6.23 3.23
N LEU A 65 6.90 5.04 3.58
CA LEU A 65 5.89 4.34 2.78
C LEU A 65 4.56 5.12 2.71
N LEU A 66 4.13 5.69 3.84
CA LEU A 66 2.92 6.51 3.93
C LEU A 66 3.01 7.77 3.07
N ALA A 67 4.17 8.43 3.08
CA ALA A 67 4.42 9.62 2.26
C ALA A 67 4.36 9.32 0.75
N GLU A 68 4.92 8.19 0.30
CA GLU A 68 4.86 7.76 -1.12
C GLU A 68 3.42 7.44 -1.61
N SER A 69 2.52 7.15 -0.68
CA SER A 69 1.11 6.86 -0.93
C SER A 69 0.19 8.02 -0.57
N GLU A 70 0.72 9.19 -0.20
CA GLU A 70 -0.03 10.37 0.25
C GLU A 70 -1.14 9.99 1.25
N TYR A 71 -0.81 9.13 2.20
CA TYR A 71 -1.75 8.59 3.16
C TYR A 71 -1.32 8.88 4.58
N GLU A 72 -2.21 9.47 5.36
CA GLU A 72 -1.99 9.73 6.77
C GLU A 72 -2.66 8.65 7.60
N LEU A 73 -1.95 8.16 8.62
CA LEU A 73 -2.54 7.23 9.56
C LEU A 73 -3.62 7.94 10.39
N PRO A 74 -4.81 7.34 10.53
CA PRO A 74 -5.80 7.73 11.53
C PRO A 74 -5.17 7.88 12.92
N GLY A 75 -5.67 8.85 13.72
CA GLY A 75 -5.03 9.20 15.01
C GLY A 75 -4.99 8.07 16.03
N ASP A 76 -5.98 7.18 16.00
CA ASP A 76 -6.00 5.93 16.78
C ASP A 76 -4.87 4.98 16.34
N LEU A 77 -4.69 4.78 15.03
CA LEU A 77 -3.57 3.98 14.50
C LEU A 77 -2.20 4.61 14.77
N GLY A 78 -2.08 5.93 14.70
CA GLY A 78 -0.87 6.64 15.11
C GLY A 78 -0.53 6.38 16.58
N THR A 79 -1.55 6.35 17.44
CA THR A 79 -1.40 6.02 18.87
C THR A 79 -1.02 4.56 19.07
N GLN A 80 -1.64 3.62 18.35
CA GLN A 80 -1.30 2.19 18.41
C GLN A 80 0.12 1.91 17.90
N ARG A 81 0.55 2.60 16.83
CA ARG A 81 1.92 2.56 16.33
C ARG A 81 2.89 3.00 17.41
N LYS A 82 2.63 4.14 18.08
CA LYS A 82 3.47 4.61 19.18
C LYS A 82 3.56 3.59 20.31
N LYS A 83 2.44 2.99 20.71
CA LYS A 83 2.42 1.90 21.71
C LYS A 83 3.26 0.69 21.26
N SER A 84 3.24 0.36 19.97
CA SER A 84 4.05 -0.73 19.40
C SER A 84 5.55 -0.40 19.45
N ILE A 85 5.92 0.85 19.18
CA ILE A 85 7.29 1.35 19.34
C ILE A 85 7.71 1.24 20.81
N ASP A 86 6.90 1.75 21.74
CA ASP A 86 7.19 1.71 23.18
C ASP A 86 7.31 0.26 23.71
N ALA A 87 6.52 -0.67 23.16
CA ALA A 87 6.61 -2.09 23.51
C ALA A 87 7.90 -2.75 23.00
N LEU A 88 8.41 -2.33 21.84
CA LEU A 88 9.63 -2.88 21.24
C LEU A 88 10.91 -2.14 21.67
N ALA A 89 10.82 -0.91 22.16
CA ALA A 89 11.96 -0.08 22.52
C ALA A 89 12.95 -0.76 23.48
N PRO A 90 12.51 -1.45 24.56
CA PRO A 90 13.44 -2.16 25.44
C PRO A 90 14.24 -3.26 24.73
N PHE A 91 13.61 -3.97 23.79
CA PHE A 91 14.34 -4.96 22.97
C PHE A 91 15.30 -4.25 22.00
N ALA A 92 14.85 -3.19 21.32
CA ALA A 92 15.70 -2.46 20.38
C ALA A 92 16.95 -1.89 21.06
N GLU A 93 16.82 -1.38 22.29
CA GLU A 93 17.92 -0.89 23.12
C GLU A 93 18.94 -1.99 23.43
N VAL A 94 18.48 -3.10 24.01
CA VAL A 94 19.32 -4.27 24.33
C VAL A 94 20.05 -4.81 23.11
N LEU A 95 19.38 -4.81 21.94
CA LEU A 95 19.89 -5.39 20.71
C LEU A 95 20.75 -4.43 19.87
N SER A 96 20.77 -3.14 20.17
CA SER A 96 21.45 -2.10 19.36
C SER A 96 22.97 -2.16 19.41
N THR A 97 23.55 -2.80 20.44
CA THR A 97 25.00 -2.74 20.71
C THR A 97 25.77 -3.81 19.93
N GLN A 98 26.90 -3.43 19.30
CA GLN A 98 27.67 -4.23 18.32
C GLN A 98 28.45 -5.44 18.89
N SER A 99 28.32 -5.78 20.17
CA SER A 99 29.10 -6.87 20.78
C SER A 99 28.47 -8.23 20.48
N ASP A 100 28.74 -8.76 19.28
CA ASP A 100 28.40 -10.13 18.88
C ASP A 100 29.07 -11.12 19.84
N GLY A 101 28.29 -11.61 20.81
CA GLY A 101 28.75 -12.55 21.84
C GLY A 101 28.05 -12.40 23.18
N GLN A 102 27.58 -11.19 23.52
CA GLN A 102 26.92 -10.89 24.80
C GLN A 102 25.43 -10.56 24.67
N ILE A 103 24.87 -10.62 23.46
CA ILE A 103 23.46 -10.31 23.21
C ILE A 103 22.55 -11.18 24.07
N LEU A 104 22.84 -12.49 24.17
CA LEU A 104 22.03 -13.41 24.94
C LEU A 104 22.06 -13.11 26.45
N GLU A 105 23.23 -12.76 26.99
CA GLU A 105 23.38 -12.35 28.39
C GLU A 105 22.57 -11.09 28.68
N ARG A 106 22.62 -10.09 27.80
CA ARG A 106 21.83 -8.87 27.98
C ARG A 106 20.32 -9.08 27.86
N VAL A 107 19.91 -9.97 26.96
CA VAL A 107 18.50 -10.40 26.87
C VAL A 107 18.07 -11.08 28.18
N ARG A 108 18.93 -11.87 28.82
CA ARG A 108 18.67 -12.46 30.15
C ARG A 108 18.58 -11.42 31.27
N GLU A 109 19.42 -10.39 31.22
CA GLU A 109 19.41 -9.28 32.19
C GLU A 109 18.21 -8.33 32.02
N MET A 110 17.49 -8.43 30.89
CA MET A 110 16.33 -7.60 30.60
C MET A 110 15.21 -7.82 31.63
N PRO A 111 14.81 -6.78 32.38
CA PRO A 111 13.76 -6.91 33.38
C PRO A 111 12.44 -7.34 32.74
N SER A 112 11.79 -8.33 33.35
CA SER A 112 10.46 -8.79 32.95
C SER A 112 10.37 -9.20 31.46
N LEU A 113 11.44 -9.75 30.88
CA LEU A 113 11.53 -10.20 29.48
C LEU A 113 10.27 -10.95 29.01
N THR A 114 9.87 -11.99 29.74
CA THR A 114 8.68 -12.79 29.42
C THR A 114 7.41 -11.96 29.40
N ALA A 115 7.23 -11.08 30.39
CA ALA A 115 6.04 -10.23 30.45
C ALA A 115 6.03 -9.18 29.34
N GLN A 116 7.20 -8.64 28.99
CA GLN A 116 7.34 -7.70 27.88
C GLN A 116 7.01 -8.36 26.54
N ALA A 117 7.52 -9.57 26.28
CA ALA A 117 7.22 -10.31 25.05
C ALA A 117 5.74 -10.70 24.97
N LEU A 118 5.21 -11.35 26.02
CA LEU A 118 3.90 -12.00 25.99
C LEU A 118 2.73 -11.03 26.20
N TYR A 119 2.86 -10.06 27.12
CA TYR A 119 1.73 -9.20 27.50
C TYR A 119 1.80 -7.80 26.88
N LYS A 120 2.92 -7.43 26.25
CA LYS A 120 3.03 -6.15 25.54
C LYS A 120 3.29 -6.35 24.05
N VAL A 121 4.42 -6.93 23.66
CA VAL A 121 4.79 -7.01 22.24
C VAL A 121 3.77 -7.81 21.44
N GLU A 122 3.41 -9.02 21.89
CA GLU A 122 2.45 -9.86 21.17
C GLU A 122 1.09 -9.13 20.97
N PRO A 123 0.33 -8.74 22.02
CA PRO A 123 -1.01 -8.21 21.82
C PRO A 123 -1.02 -6.83 21.17
N ILE A 124 -0.07 -5.93 21.52
CA ILE A 124 -0.06 -4.56 21.01
C ILE A 124 0.28 -4.54 19.51
N VAL A 125 1.30 -5.30 19.11
CA VAL A 125 1.70 -5.37 17.69
C VAL A 125 0.66 -6.11 16.87
N SER A 126 0.08 -7.19 17.41
CA SER A 126 -1.01 -7.93 16.76
C SER A 126 -2.20 -7.01 16.47
N GLN A 127 -2.66 -6.27 17.46
CA GLN A 127 -3.79 -5.35 17.31
C GLN A 127 -3.48 -4.25 16.28
N PHE A 128 -2.30 -3.64 16.37
CA PHE A 128 -1.86 -2.62 15.41
C PHE A 128 -1.90 -3.13 13.97
N LEU A 129 -1.38 -4.33 13.70
CA LEU A 129 -1.34 -4.89 12.36
C LEU A 129 -2.73 -5.23 11.81
N ILE A 130 -3.64 -5.71 12.66
CA ILE A 130 -5.03 -5.99 12.29
C ILE A 130 -5.74 -4.70 11.91
N ASP A 131 -5.67 -3.69 12.77
CA ASP A 131 -6.37 -2.42 12.56
C ASP A 131 -5.77 -1.64 11.39
N MET A 132 -4.44 -1.67 11.23
CA MET A 132 -3.75 -1.09 10.07
C MET A 132 -4.21 -1.75 8.78
N THR A 133 -4.21 -3.10 8.72
CA THR A 133 -4.67 -3.85 7.54
C THR A 133 -6.10 -3.49 7.17
N LYS A 134 -7.00 -3.44 8.16
CA LYS A 134 -8.40 -3.09 7.93
C LYS A 134 -8.56 -1.66 7.39
N ASN A 135 -7.96 -0.68 8.05
CA ASN A 135 -8.07 0.73 7.64
C ASN A 135 -7.47 0.96 6.26
N MET A 136 -6.29 0.39 5.96
CA MET A 136 -5.64 0.56 4.67
C MET A 136 -6.43 -0.10 3.54
N PHE A 137 -7.07 -1.25 3.80
CA PHE A 137 -7.96 -1.89 2.84
C PHE A 137 -9.21 -1.03 2.56
N GLU A 138 -9.85 -0.49 3.61
CA GLU A 138 -11.01 0.40 3.47
C GLU A 138 -10.65 1.69 2.73
N ALA A 139 -9.51 2.30 3.06
CA ALA A 139 -9.00 3.49 2.39
C ALA A 139 -8.67 3.23 0.92
N GLN A 140 -8.05 2.09 0.59
CA GLN A 140 -7.76 1.71 -0.80
C GLN A 140 -9.05 1.53 -1.59
N LYS A 141 -10.02 0.81 -1.03
CA LYS A 141 -11.33 0.61 -1.66
C LYS A 141 -12.04 1.93 -1.93
N SER A 142 -11.97 2.89 -1.00
CA SER A 142 -12.53 4.23 -1.19
C SER A 142 -11.83 5.00 -2.31
N ARG A 143 -10.49 4.93 -2.38
CA ARG A 143 -9.70 5.53 -3.48
C ARG A 143 -10.07 4.94 -4.84
N ASP A 144 -10.19 3.62 -4.92
CA ASP A 144 -10.56 2.94 -6.17
C ASP A 144 -11.98 3.32 -6.60
N SER A 145 -12.92 3.36 -5.66
CA SER A 145 -14.31 3.78 -5.95
C SER A 145 -14.39 5.23 -6.44
N ALA A 146 -13.63 6.14 -5.83
CA ALA A 146 -13.57 7.54 -6.26
C ALA A 146 -12.91 7.69 -7.64
N ARG A 147 -11.89 6.87 -7.92
CA ARG A 147 -11.23 6.84 -9.23
C ARG A 147 -12.19 6.35 -10.32
N ASP A 148 -12.94 5.29 -10.04
CA ASP A 148 -13.88 4.72 -11.00
C ASP A 148 -15.01 5.71 -11.31
N GLU A 149 -15.52 6.43 -10.30
CA GLU A 149 -16.50 7.49 -10.52
C GLU A 149 -15.94 8.62 -11.39
N GLY A 150 -14.75 9.14 -11.07
CA GLY A 150 -14.10 10.14 -11.90
C GLY A 150 -13.81 9.67 -13.33
N MET A 151 -13.56 8.37 -13.52
CA MET A 151 -13.39 7.79 -14.85
C MET A 151 -14.71 7.70 -15.62
N ARG A 152 -15.82 7.38 -14.94
CA ARG A 152 -17.17 7.42 -15.54
C ARG A 152 -17.53 8.82 -16.01
N ASP A 153 -17.34 9.82 -15.16
CA ASP A 153 -17.59 11.23 -15.49
C ASP A 153 -16.76 11.68 -16.70
N ALA A 154 -15.48 11.29 -16.75
CA ALA A 154 -14.61 11.61 -17.88
C ALA A 154 -15.08 10.97 -19.19
N ILE A 155 -15.53 9.71 -19.14
CA ILE A 155 -16.08 9.00 -20.30
C ILE A 155 -17.39 9.65 -20.78
N GLU A 156 -18.31 9.99 -19.87
CA GLU A 156 -19.57 10.66 -20.24
C GLU A 156 -19.33 12.03 -20.91
N ASN A 157 -18.38 12.80 -20.37
CA ASN A 157 -17.96 14.06 -20.97
C ASN A 157 -17.35 13.84 -22.37
N ALA A 158 -16.47 12.84 -22.53
CA ALA A 158 -15.87 12.50 -23.81
C ALA A 158 -16.92 12.04 -24.84
N GLU A 159 -17.93 11.28 -24.42
CA GLU A 159 -19.03 10.88 -25.29
C GLU A 159 -19.84 12.09 -25.77
N THR A 160 -20.12 13.04 -24.87
CA THR A 160 -20.81 14.29 -25.21
C THR A 160 -20.03 15.09 -26.24
N VAL A 161 -18.72 15.25 -26.04
CA VAL A 161 -17.84 15.90 -27.02
C VAL A 161 -17.84 15.14 -28.35
N GLY A 162 -17.73 13.81 -28.33
CA GLY A 162 -17.77 12.98 -29.52
C GLY A 162 -19.07 13.13 -30.30
N ARG A 163 -20.23 13.21 -29.61
CA ARG A 163 -21.53 13.51 -30.23
C ARG A 163 -21.56 14.89 -30.87
N HIS A 164 -20.98 15.90 -30.23
CA HIS A 164 -20.88 17.25 -30.83
C HIS A 164 -20.01 17.27 -32.08
N ILE A 165 -18.85 16.60 -32.07
CA ILE A 165 -17.98 16.49 -33.25
C ILE A 165 -18.73 15.79 -34.39
N GLN A 166 -19.47 14.72 -34.08
CA GLN A 166 -20.30 14.01 -35.06
C GLN A 166 -21.34 14.93 -35.71
N LEU A 167 -21.99 15.79 -34.92
CA LEU A 167 -22.96 16.77 -35.42
C LEU A 167 -22.30 17.85 -36.27
N ILE A 168 -21.13 18.35 -35.87
CA ILE A 168 -20.35 19.33 -36.65
C ILE A 168 -19.97 18.72 -38.02
N ALA A 169 -19.47 17.49 -38.03
CA ALA A 169 -19.12 16.78 -39.26
C ALA A 169 -20.33 16.55 -40.17
N PHE A 170 -21.48 16.22 -39.58
CA PHE A 170 -22.74 16.10 -40.32
C PHE A 170 -23.17 17.43 -40.97
N ASN A 171 -23.14 18.52 -40.21
CA ASN A 171 -23.46 19.86 -40.72
C ASN A 171 -22.48 20.29 -41.82
N ALA A 172 -21.18 20.01 -41.66
CA ALA A 172 -20.17 20.26 -42.67
C ALA A 172 -20.40 19.44 -43.96
N SER A 173 -20.88 18.20 -43.83
CA SER A 173 -21.23 17.35 -44.98
C SER A 173 -22.42 17.92 -45.76
N ILE A 174 -23.43 18.45 -45.05
CA ILE A 174 -24.58 19.14 -45.67
C ILE A 174 -24.12 20.39 -46.41
N GLU A 175 -23.30 21.23 -45.78
CA GLU A 175 -22.85 22.48 -46.40
C GLU A 175 -21.92 22.20 -47.60
N ALA A 176 -21.09 21.16 -47.52
CA ALA A 176 -20.28 20.70 -48.66
C ALA A 176 -21.15 20.26 -49.84
N ALA A 177 -22.26 19.55 -49.60
CA ALA A 177 -23.21 19.18 -50.64
C ALA A 177 -23.94 20.41 -51.23
N ARG A 178 -24.24 21.40 -50.41
CA ARG A 178 -24.90 22.65 -50.82
C ARG A 178 -24.04 23.51 -51.75
N ILE A 179 -22.73 23.56 -51.51
CA ILE A 179 -21.76 24.30 -52.35
C ILE A 179 -21.48 23.56 -53.68
N GLY A 180 -21.95 22.32 -53.83
CA GLY A 180 -21.86 21.55 -55.07
C GLY A 180 -20.41 21.16 -55.39
N ASP A 181 -19.98 21.41 -56.64
CA ASP A 181 -18.67 20.94 -57.11
C ASP A 181 -17.48 21.50 -56.35
N GLN A 182 -17.57 22.73 -55.83
CA GLN A 182 -16.51 23.34 -55.02
C GLN A 182 -16.40 22.73 -53.61
N GLY A 183 -17.45 22.06 -53.13
CA GLY A 183 -17.53 21.44 -51.81
C GLY A 183 -16.95 20.02 -51.72
N LYS A 184 -16.54 19.40 -52.84
CA LYS A 184 -16.10 17.99 -52.88
C LYS A 184 -14.98 17.68 -51.89
N GLY A 185 -13.99 18.56 -51.74
CA GLY A 185 -12.90 18.39 -50.76
C GLY A 185 -13.38 18.44 -49.31
N PHE A 186 -14.31 19.35 -49.00
CA PHE A 186 -14.92 19.45 -47.67
C PHE A 186 -15.79 18.23 -47.35
N ALA A 187 -16.47 17.66 -48.34
CA ALA A 187 -17.28 16.44 -48.16
C ALA A 187 -16.42 15.23 -47.73
N VAL A 188 -15.22 15.08 -48.31
CA VAL A 188 -14.29 14.01 -47.93
C VAL A 188 -13.83 14.18 -46.48
N ILE A 189 -13.41 15.39 -46.09
CA ILE A 189 -12.96 15.69 -44.73
C ILE A 189 -14.09 15.45 -43.72
N ALA A 190 -15.30 15.92 -44.02
CA ALA A 190 -16.45 15.75 -43.16
C ALA A 190 -16.82 14.26 -42.97
N SER A 191 -16.72 13.45 -44.02
CA SER A 191 -16.89 11.99 -43.94
C SER A 191 -15.84 11.33 -43.05
N GLU A 192 -14.57 11.75 -43.15
CA GLU A 192 -13.48 11.19 -42.35
C GLU A 192 -13.65 11.52 -40.85
N ILE A 193 -14.00 12.77 -40.54
CA ILE A 193 -14.30 13.20 -39.15
C ILE A 193 -15.48 12.39 -38.59
N ARG A 194 -16.51 12.15 -39.42
CA ARG A 194 -17.68 11.36 -39.02
C ARG A 194 -17.30 9.90 -38.70
N ASN A 195 -16.44 9.30 -39.53
CA ASN A 195 -15.94 7.95 -39.29
C ASN A 195 -15.13 7.88 -37.98
N LEU A 196 -14.18 8.82 -37.80
CA LEU A 196 -13.33 8.87 -36.61
C LEU A 196 -14.14 9.09 -35.33
N SER A 197 -15.15 9.96 -35.37
CA SER A 197 -16.05 10.20 -34.24
C SER A 197 -16.87 8.96 -33.90
N GLY A 198 -17.36 8.23 -34.90
CA GLY A 198 -18.05 6.94 -34.70
C GLY A 198 -17.14 5.90 -34.03
N ARG A 199 -15.90 5.74 -34.51
CA ARG A 199 -14.90 4.84 -33.90
C ARG A 199 -14.58 5.23 -32.46
N THR A 200 -14.49 6.53 -32.18
CA THR A 200 -14.25 7.05 -30.83
C THR A 200 -15.39 6.70 -29.89
N GLN A 201 -16.65 6.82 -30.33
CA GLN A 201 -17.82 6.43 -29.53
C GLN A 201 -17.81 4.94 -29.18
N THR A 202 -17.48 4.06 -30.13
CA THR A 202 -17.37 2.62 -29.86
C THR A 202 -16.30 2.29 -28.82
N LEU A 203 -15.16 3.00 -28.85
CA LEU A 203 -14.11 2.84 -27.85
C LEU A 203 -14.57 3.31 -26.46
N LEU A 204 -15.25 4.45 -26.37
CA LEU A 204 -15.79 4.98 -25.12
C LEU A 204 -16.84 4.04 -24.52
N ASP A 205 -17.73 3.47 -25.35
CA ASP A 205 -18.73 2.48 -24.92
C ASP A 205 -18.06 1.22 -24.35
N THR A 206 -16.99 0.75 -25.01
CA THR A 206 -16.19 -0.39 -24.51
C THR A 206 -15.56 -0.09 -23.15
N MET A 207 -14.97 1.10 -22.98
CA MET A 207 -14.38 1.53 -21.70
C MET A 207 -15.44 1.65 -20.59
N SER A 208 -16.62 2.18 -20.91
CA SER A 208 -17.77 2.24 -20.01
C SER A 208 -18.22 0.83 -19.59
N GLY A 209 -18.20 -0.12 -20.53
CA GLY A 209 -18.46 -1.54 -20.27
C GLY A 209 -17.50 -2.14 -19.23
N TYR A 210 -16.20 -1.85 -19.32
CA TYR A 210 -15.21 -2.33 -18.34
C TYR A 210 -15.40 -1.77 -16.94
N LEU A 211 -16.02 -0.60 -16.79
CA LEU A 211 -16.30 0.02 -15.49
C LEU A 211 -17.59 -0.47 -14.82
N ARG A 212 -18.41 -1.24 -15.54
CA ARG A 212 -19.68 -1.80 -15.05
C ARG A 212 -19.58 -3.26 -14.61
N ALA A 213 -18.53 -3.96 -15.05
CA ALA A 213 -18.28 -5.37 -14.75
C ALA A 213 -17.45 -5.53 -13.47
#